data_AF-A0A132B422-F1
#
_entry.id   AF-A0A132B422-F1
#
_cell.length_a   1.000
_cell.length_b   1.000
_cell.length_c   1.000
_cell.angle_alpha   90.00
_cell.angle_beta   90.00
_cell.angle_gamma   90.00
#
_symmetry.space_group_name_H-M   'P 1'
#
loop_
_entity.id
_entity.type
_entity.pdbx_description
1 polymer ?
#
loop_
_entity_poly.entity_id
_entity_poly.type
_entity_poly.pdbx_seq_one_letter_code
_entity_poly.pdbx_strand_id
1 'polypeptide(L)'
;MRGSENICLFCRHALSLRSSARSAKRFASTRQREPYVLPRLVIDLDAADSKYVRKIEELDEWYPASSTKPHASASADKGERRKYQQIHFPLKTIQVTPPDLLTFALMGDPGPWNRKTQNLRNIFRYRKIQPTDGIRSKAIQLSSEFIYDPVERLDEAGYIKRRDDAYVWQLMSCSERGGFLELSRLISMLSTTQEGCAFLAARAETVRKAIRQCRKTQTQEFQHTLVSSNAIVILLNNLCISLAAKGVKVSSLLCEAGLHYAAKSWNLPSLRRYLELLSEAPQGARPTVKALSTLMLRLVFEPEMTAGPMGAAAVKLITGWDRDESPVANRRRDTSFMSIFYQVETLNFYASYLVGLAEMGLKDILVAEWEADEKYAIGQSYWAQNPRLKAQAYALAFQIAGDRDYALSILLPALEVPGEPIPVELGQLSEQQSDGNDETSEIENNLPPNIRKLLLMILRNHYRYHNVRPGESLSNALKDFQENIPEDPWQFLDTFEKFLVRGYKAPFGPPPLSAKEIHWLDEAGVQGLVVLPEVDGNTTAPLYWKAASQAVVV
;
A
#
# COMPACT_ATOMS: atom_id res chain seq x y z
N MET A 1 41.01 -57.97 15.00
CA MET A 1 40.31 -59.18 14.52
C MET A 1 38.88 -59.17 15.04
N ARG A 2 37.97 -59.66 14.19
CA ARG A 2 36.55 -60.06 14.34
C ARG A 2 35.96 -60.26 15.77
N GLY A 3 34.81 -59.60 16.02
CA GLY A 3 33.48 -60.19 16.29
C GLY A 3 33.16 -60.94 17.60
N SER A 4 32.17 -60.43 18.37
CA SER A 4 31.01 -61.12 18.98
C SER A 4 30.25 -60.10 19.86
N GLU A 5 29.13 -59.52 19.43
CA GLU A 5 27.75 -59.97 19.67
C GLU A 5 27.18 -59.70 21.08
N ASN A 6 25.96 -59.11 21.07
CA ASN A 6 24.92 -59.08 22.10
C ASN A 6 24.99 -58.01 23.21
N ILE A 7 24.30 -56.89 22.98
CA ILE A 7 23.12 -56.49 23.78
C ILE A 7 22.20 -55.64 22.88
N CYS A 8 20.98 -56.13 22.72
CA CYS A 8 19.90 -55.50 21.98
C CYS A 8 19.02 -54.73 22.96
N LEU A 9 18.91 -53.40 22.83
CA LEU A 9 17.89 -52.60 23.51
C LEU A 9 16.83 -52.18 22.50
N PHE A 10 15.75 -52.97 22.47
CA PHE A 10 14.56 -52.71 21.69
C PHE A 10 13.77 -51.54 22.29
N CYS A 11 13.80 -50.36 21.65
CA CYS A 11 12.77 -49.36 21.85
C CYS A 11 11.49 -49.75 21.10
N ARG A 12 10.44 -50.05 21.86
CA ARG A 12 9.09 -50.48 21.45
C ARG A 12 8.36 -49.56 20.45
N HIS A 13 8.91 -48.41 20.05
CA HIS A 13 8.30 -47.51 19.05
C HIS A 13 8.80 -47.69 17.60
N ALA A 14 9.79 -48.55 17.35
CA ALA A 14 10.29 -48.80 15.98
C ALA A 14 9.48 -49.83 15.18
N LEU A 15 8.45 -50.46 15.76
CA LEU A 15 7.72 -51.58 15.14
C LEU A 15 6.48 -51.19 14.32
N SER A 16 6.17 -49.90 14.13
CA SER A 16 5.00 -49.46 13.34
C SER A 16 5.32 -48.98 11.90
N LEU A 17 6.58 -49.01 11.43
CA LEU A 17 6.93 -48.51 10.08
C LEU A 17 7.75 -49.49 9.23
N ARG A 18 7.65 -50.79 9.49
CA ARG A 18 8.17 -51.83 8.59
C ARG A 18 7.06 -52.75 8.11
N SER A 19 6.15 -52.19 7.32
CA SER A 19 5.25 -52.98 6.48
C SER A 19 4.80 -52.20 5.23
N SER A 20 5.74 -51.77 4.40
CA SER A 20 5.58 -51.78 2.92
C SER A 20 6.89 -51.44 2.19
N ALA A 21 8.02 -52.03 2.63
CA ALA A 21 9.15 -52.20 1.73
C ALA A 21 8.81 -53.34 0.76
N ARG A 22 8.13 -53.02 -0.34
CA ARG A 22 8.09 -53.85 -1.54
C ARG A 22 8.62 -53.03 -2.72
N SER A 23 9.80 -53.43 -3.18
CA SER A 23 10.45 -53.13 -4.46
C SER A 23 10.80 -51.65 -4.71
N ALA A 24 12.07 -51.22 -4.82
CA ALA A 24 13.23 -51.92 -5.37
C ALA A 24 12.86 -52.75 -6.61
N LYS A 25 12.23 -52.10 -7.60
CA LYS A 25 12.14 -52.62 -8.97
C LYS A 25 12.74 -51.58 -9.91
N ARG A 26 13.99 -51.83 -10.28
CA ARG A 26 14.61 -51.57 -11.59
C ARG A 26 13.86 -50.55 -12.46
N PHE A 27 14.34 -49.31 -12.51
CA PHE A 27 14.10 -48.44 -13.65
C PHE A 27 14.99 -48.91 -14.82
N ALA A 28 14.55 -49.99 -15.47
CA ALA A 28 14.99 -50.34 -16.81
C ALA A 28 13.79 -50.12 -17.74
N SER A 29 14.02 -49.34 -18.80
CA SER A 29 13.13 -48.94 -19.89
C SER A 29 11.83 -48.21 -19.51
N THR A 30 11.81 -46.89 -19.68
CA THR A 30 10.72 -46.15 -20.31
C THR A 30 11.23 -44.76 -20.70
N ARG A 31 11.32 -44.55 -22.03
CA ARG A 31 11.53 -43.30 -22.78
C ARG A 31 12.58 -42.32 -22.26
N GLN A 32 13.61 -42.10 -23.08
CA GLN A 32 14.54 -40.98 -23.01
C GLN A 32 13.77 -39.70 -22.65
N ARG A 33 14.01 -39.18 -21.45
CA ARG A 33 13.57 -37.86 -21.04
C ARG A 33 14.45 -36.87 -21.78
N GLU A 34 13.90 -36.22 -22.80
CA GLU A 34 14.58 -35.11 -23.45
C GLU A 34 14.84 -33.99 -22.42
N PRO A 35 15.99 -33.31 -22.49
CA PRO A 35 16.31 -32.21 -21.60
C PRO A 35 15.35 -31.03 -21.80
N TYR A 36 14.95 -30.47 -20.66
CA TYR A 36 14.09 -29.30 -20.48
C TYR A 36 14.45 -28.13 -21.41
N VAL A 37 13.47 -27.65 -22.20
CA VAL A 37 13.50 -26.31 -22.81
C VAL A 37 12.55 -25.44 -21.98
N LEU A 38 13.12 -24.60 -21.11
CA LEU A 38 12.39 -23.51 -20.47
C LEU A 38 11.72 -22.65 -21.56
N PRO A 39 10.49 -22.13 -21.36
CA PRO A 39 10.07 -20.95 -22.10
C PRO A 39 11.14 -19.88 -21.90
N ARG A 40 11.71 -19.37 -23.00
CA ARG A 40 12.93 -18.52 -23.03
C ARG A 40 12.81 -17.36 -22.04
N LEU A 41 13.34 -17.57 -20.84
CA LEU A 41 13.78 -16.50 -19.96
C LEU A 41 15.21 -16.22 -20.40
N VAL A 42 15.44 -15.06 -21.02
CA VAL A 42 16.81 -14.59 -21.29
C VAL A 42 17.41 -14.22 -19.94
N ILE A 43 18.17 -15.15 -19.36
CA ILE A 43 19.05 -14.90 -18.23
C ILE A 43 20.42 -14.70 -18.85
N ASP A 44 21.00 -13.52 -18.66
CA ASP A 44 22.34 -13.20 -19.16
C ASP A 44 23.34 -14.05 -18.37
N LEU A 45 23.78 -15.16 -18.96
CA LEU A 45 24.70 -16.13 -18.33
C LEU A 45 26.17 -15.67 -18.40
N ASP A 46 26.45 -14.57 -19.10
CA ASP A 46 27.79 -13.97 -19.24
C ASP A 46 28.28 -13.29 -17.94
N ALA A 47 27.44 -13.20 -16.91
CA ALA A 47 27.83 -12.69 -15.60
C ALA A 47 28.82 -13.59 -14.85
N ALA A 48 29.01 -14.86 -15.27
CA ALA A 48 29.99 -15.76 -14.67
C ALA A 48 31.45 -15.32 -14.90
N ASP A 49 31.71 -14.58 -15.99
CA ASP A 49 33.04 -14.05 -16.33
C ASP A 49 33.23 -12.60 -15.87
N SER A 50 32.23 -12.02 -15.19
CA SER A 50 32.32 -10.66 -14.64
C SER A 50 33.27 -10.61 -13.46
N LYS A 51 34.30 -9.75 -13.54
CA LYS A 51 35.26 -9.48 -12.44
C LYS A 51 34.63 -8.99 -11.13
N TYR A 52 33.33 -8.67 -11.15
CA TYR A 52 32.57 -8.19 -10.00
C TYR A 52 31.80 -9.31 -9.28
N VAL A 53 31.82 -10.54 -9.80
CA VAL A 53 31.20 -11.72 -9.20
C VAL A 53 32.30 -12.60 -8.59
N ARG A 54 32.28 -12.77 -7.26
CA ARG A 54 33.28 -13.60 -6.55
C ARG A 54 33.17 -15.06 -6.98
N LYS A 55 34.31 -15.69 -7.20
CA LYS A 55 34.38 -17.12 -7.53
C LYS A 55 34.16 -17.95 -6.27
N ILE A 56 33.50 -19.10 -6.41
CA ILE A 56 33.16 -19.97 -5.27
C ILE A 56 34.41 -20.51 -4.55
N GLU A 57 35.53 -20.55 -5.27
CA GLU A 57 36.86 -20.96 -4.80
C GLU A 57 37.53 -19.91 -3.89
N GLU A 58 36.99 -18.69 -3.82
CA GLU A 58 37.51 -17.57 -3.02
C GLU A 58 36.80 -17.42 -1.65
N LEU A 59 35.91 -18.36 -1.30
CA LEU A 59 35.27 -18.41 0.01
C LEU A 59 36.11 -19.27 0.97
N ASP A 60 36.71 -18.63 1.98
CA ASP A 60 37.33 -19.34 3.09
C ASP A 60 36.34 -20.34 3.72
N GLU A 61 36.81 -21.58 3.96
CA GLU A 61 36.02 -22.66 4.56
C GLU A 61 35.48 -22.23 5.93
N TRP A 62 34.21 -21.85 5.97
CA TRP A 62 33.51 -21.53 7.21
C TRP A 62 33.15 -22.81 7.97
N TYR A 63 33.91 -23.11 9.03
CA TYR A 63 33.58 -24.18 9.97
C TYR A 63 32.55 -23.66 11.00
N PRO A 64 31.34 -24.23 11.08
CA PRO A 64 30.42 -23.88 12.16
C PRO A 64 30.92 -24.47 13.49
N ALA A 65 31.11 -23.61 14.49
CA ALA A 65 31.45 -24.02 15.84
C ALA A 65 30.42 -25.00 16.43
N SER A 66 30.93 -25.93 17.23
CA SER A 66 30.22 -27.06 17.86
C SER A 66 28.93 -26.65 18.58
N SER A 67 27.85 -27.37 18.30
CA SER A 67 26.53 -27.20 18.89
C SER A 67 26.51 -27.48 20.40
N THR A 68 26.22 -26.47 21.20
CA THR A 68 25.63 -26.66 22.54
C THR A 68 24.14 -26.99 22.38
N LYS A 69 23.74 -28.18 22.85
CA LYS A 69 22.34 -28.63 22.84
C LYS A 69 21.54 -27.82 23.87
N PRO A 70 20.33 -27.31 23.54
CA PRO A 70 19.46 -26.75 24.56
C PRO A 70 18.83 -27.88 25.38
N HIS A 71 18.83 -27.70 26.71
CA HIS A 71 18.09 -28.53 27.65
C HIS A 71 16.59 -28.52 27.33
N ALA A 72 15.98 -29.70 27.32
CA ALA A 72 14.55 -29.87 27.22
C ALA A 72 13.88 -29.40 28.53
N SER A 73 13.21 -28.26 28.50
CA SER A 73 12.23 -27.92 29.54
C SER A 73 10.97 -28.74 29.29
N ALA A 74 10.66 -29.63 30.23
CA ALA A 74 9.41 -30.35 30.28
C ALA A 74 8.27 -29.36 30.53
N SER A 75 7.52 -29.00 29.48
CA SER A 75 6.21 -28.37 29.64
C SER A 75 5.15 -29.45 29.50
N ALA A 76 4.65 -29.88 30.66
CA ALA A 76 3.39 -30.57 30.80
C ALA A 76 2.27 -29.61 30.39
N ASP A 77 1.79 -29.73 29.14
CA ASP A 77 0.44 -29.23 28.76
C ASP A 77 0.00 -29.75 27.37
N LYS A 78 0.27 -31.03 27.09
CA LYS A 78 -0.08 -31.69 25.82
C LYS A 78 -1.37 -32.51 25.95
N GLY A 79 -2.42 -31.91 26.52
CA GLY A 79 -3.75 -32.52 26.59
C GLY A 79 -4.78 -31.84 25.68
N GLU A 80 -4.80 -30.52 25.63
CA GLU A 80 -6.00 -29.80 25.13
C GLU A 80 -5.82 -29.08 23.78
N ARG A 81 -4.59 -28.89 23.30
CA ARG A 81 -4.35 -28.21 22.00
C ARG A 81 -4.55 -29.08 20.74
N ARG A 82 -4.92 -30.36 20.88
CA ARG A 82 -5.15 -31.27 19.74
C ARG A 82 -6.59 -31.30 19.22
N LYS A 83 -7.53 -30.58 19.84
CA LYS A 83 -8.94 -30.52 19.41
C LYS A 83 -9.33 -29.25 18.65
N TYR A 84 -8.40 -28.30 18.46
CA TYR A 84 -8.60 -27.25 17.47
C TYR A 84 -8.23 -27.77 16.08
N GLN A 85 -9.27 -28.25 15.39
CA GLN A 85 -9.46 -28.06 13.97
C GLN A 85 -8.51 -28.83 13.02
N GLN A 86 -8.91 -30.05 12.66
CA GLN A 86 -8.87 -30.44 11.24
C GLN A 86 -9.78 -29.50 10.45
N ILE A 87 -9.37 -28.25 10.27
CA ILE A 87 -9.91 -27.44 9.18
C ILE A 87 -9.44 -28.14 7.91
N HIS A 88 -10.35 -28.84 7.25
CA HIS A 88 -10.13 -29.26 5.88
C HIS A 88 -10.11 -28.01 5.01
N PHE A 89 -8.93 -27.46 4.77
CA PHE A 89 -8.76 -26.46 3.75
C PHE A 89 -9.13 -27.08 2.39
N PRO A 90 -10.05 -26.47 1.64
CA PRO A 90 -10.52 -27.05 0.38
C PRO A 90 -9.42 -27.08 -0.68
N LEU A 91 -8.47 -26.13 -0.65
CA LEU A 91 -7.23 -26.17 -1.43
C LEU A 91 -6.01 -26.57 -0.58
N LYS A 92 -5.30 -27.61 -1.02
CA LYS A 92 -4.02 -28.02 -0.45
C LYS A 92 -2.90 -27.09 -0.94
N THR A 93 -2.54 -26.11 -0.12
CA THR A 93 -1.48 -25.16 -0.49
C THR A 93 -0.07 -25.76 -0.38
N ILE A 94 0.15 -26.86 0.34
CA ILE A 94 1.46 -27.52 0.48
C ILE A 94 1.74 -28.50 -0.70
N GLN A 95 1.57 -28.03 -1.93
CA GLN A 95 1.98 -28.72 -3.16
C GLN A 95 3.11 -27.97 -3.84
N VAL A 96 4.05 -28.64 -4.50
CA VAL A 96 5.16 -27.97 -5.20
C VAL A 96 4.63 -27.12 -6.36
N THR A 97 4.96 -25.82 -6.32
CA THR A 97 4.61 -24.86 -7.38
C THR A 97 5.86 -24.48 -8.19
N PRO A 98 5.72 -23.94 -9.42
CA PRO A 98 6.87 -23.49 -10.20
C PRO A 98 7.79 -22.50 -9.45
N PRO A 99 7.26 -21.52 -8.68
CA PRO A 99 8.09 -20.67 -7.83
C PRO A 99 8.95 -21.44 -6.81
N ASP A 100 8.49 -22.56 -6.27
CA ASP A 100 9.28 -23.35 -5.30
C ASP A 100 10.46 -24.04 -5.98
N LEU A 101 10.24 -24.62 -7.16
CA LEU A 101 11.31 -25.24 -7.95
C LEU A 101 12.37 -24.20 -8.32
N LEU A 102 11.95 -23.00 -8.74
CA LEU A 102 12.86 -21.91 -9.04
C LEU A 102 13.60 -21.41 -7.79
N THR A 103 12.87 -21.27 -6.67
CA THR A 103 13.45 -20.88 -5.37
C THR A 103 14.53 -21.88 -4.95
N PHE A 104 14.29 -23.18 -5.13
CA PHE A 104 15.26 -24.22 -4.82
C PHE A 104 16.45 -24.21 -5.81
N ALA A 105 16.20 -23.98 -7.10
CA ALA A 105 17.25 -23.88 -8.10
C ALA A 105 18.18 -22.68 -7.85
N LEU A 106 17.63 -21.53 -7.43
CA LEU A 106 18.37 -20.29 -7.22
C LEU A 106 19.02 -20.20 -5.84
N MET A 107 18.35 -20.69 -4.78
CA MET A 107 18.81 -20.55 -3.40
C MET A 107 19.29 -21.85 -2.77
N GLY A 108 19.19 -22.98 -3.48
CA GLY A 108 19.62 -24.28 -2.99
C GLY A 108 18.77 -24.82 -1.83
N ASP A 109 19.41 -25.61 -0.98
CA ASP A 109 18.79 -26.26 0.17
C ASP A 109 18.28 -25.21 1.18
N PRO A 110 17.01 -25.26 1.60
CA PRO A 110 16.52 -24.36 2.62
C PRO A 110 17.23 -24.64 3.97
N GLY A 111 18.30 -23.90 4.30
CA GLY A 111 19.14 -24.07 5.50
C GLY A 111 18.41 -23.92 6.85
N PRO A 112 19.04 -23.52 7.96
CA PRO A 112 18.32 -23.12 9.18
C PRO A 112 17.71 -21.71 9.05
N TRP A 113 16.51 -21.48 9.60
CA TRP A 113 15.79 -20.18 9.70
C TRP A 113 16.04 -19.08 8.63
N ASN A 114 15.51 -19.26 7.41
CA ASN A 114 15.46 -18.27 6.34
C ASN A 114 14.01 -18.10 5.88
N ARG A 115 13.48 -16.88 6.06
CA ARG A 115 12.09 -16.54 5.70
C ARG A 115 11.80 -16.77 4.22
N LYS A 116 12.77 -16.51 3.33
CA LYS A 116 12.62 -16.67 1.87
C LYS A 116 12.44 -18.13 1.45
N THR A 117 12.92 -19.08 2.26
CA THR A 117 12.85 -20.51 1.97
C THR A 117 11.86 -21.25 2.88
N GLN A 118 11.04 -20.53 3.65
CA GLN A 118 10.14 -21.14 4.64
C GLN A 118 9.10 -22.08 4.00
N ASN A 119 8.58 -21.71 2.83
CA ASN A 119 7.64 -22.55 2.08
C ASN A 119 8.30 -23.85 1.60
N LEU A 120 9.51 -23.76 1.06
CA LEU A 120 10.30 -24.94 0.68
C LEU A 120 10.52 -25.87 1.87
N ARG A 121 10.77 -25.35 3.08
CA ARG A 121 10.87 -26.21 4.27
C ARG A 121 9.58 -26.91 4.61
N ASN A 122 8.45 -26.23 4.49
CA ASN A 122 7.15 -26.84 4.74
C ASN A 122 6.88 -27.97 3.74
N ILE A 123 7.24 -27.76 2.47
CA ILE A 123 7.19 -28.80 1.43
C ILE A 123 8.13 -29.96 1.77
N PHE A 124 9.39 -29.69 2.16
CA PHE A 124 10.36 -30.74 2.50
C PHE A 124 9.85 -31.58 3.68
N ARG A 125 9.30 -30.92 4.71
CA ARG A 125 8.70 -31.60 5.86
C ARG A 125 7.49 -32.44 5.46
N TYR A 126 6.61 -31.89 4.62
CA TYR A 126 5.41 -32.58 4.14
C TYR A 126 5.78 -33.81 3.29
N ARG A 127 6.73 -33.65 2.36
CA ARG A 127 7.25 -34.72 1.49
C ARG A 127 8.32 -35.59 2.16
N LYS A 128 8.67 -35.33 3.42
CA LYS A 128 9.70 -36.05 4.19
C LYS A 128 11.07 -36.10 3.50
N ILE A 129 11.41 -35.06 2.72
CA ILE A 129 12.72 -34.88 2.08
C ILE A 129 13.75 -34.62 3.18
N GLN A 130 14.80 -35.43 3.26
CA GLN A 130 15.75 -35.35 4.36
C GLN A 130 16.76 -34.23 4.12
N PRO A 131 17.11 -33.42 5.14
CA PRO A 131 18.18 -32.42 5.03
C PRO A 131 19.54 -33.02 4.67
N THR A 132 19.77 -34.30 4.99
CA THR A 132 21.00 -35.03 4.66
C THR A 132 21.07 -35.49 3.20
N ASP A 133 19.98 -35.40 2.44
CA ASP A 133 19.98 -35.83 1.04
C ASP A 133 20.84 -34.90 0.18
N GLY A 134 21.58 -35.48 -0.78
CA GLY A 134 22.34 -34.69 -1.74
C GLY A 134 21.45 -33.79 -2.59
N ILE A 135 21.97 -32.65 -3.05
CA ILE A 135 21.21 -31.62 -3.81
C ILE A 135 20.47 -32.22 -5.00
N ARG A 136 21.12 -33.12 -5.76
CA ARG A 136 20.51 -33.81 -6.90
C ARG A 136 19.33 -34.70 -6.49
N SER A 137 19.42 -35.39 -5.36
CA SER A 137 18.34 -36.21 -4.82
C SER A 137 17.15 -35.34 -4.40
N LYS A 138 17.41 -34.23 -3.70
CA LYS A 138 16.38 -33.25 -3.31
C LYS A 138 15.67 -32.65 -4.52
N ALA A 139 16.42 -32.28 -5.57
CA ALA A 139 15.85 -31.79 -6.83
C ALA A 139 14.89 -32.81 -7.46
N ILE A 140 15.29 -34.09 -7.49
CA ILE A 140 14.46 -35.18 -8.02
C ILE A 140 13.21 -35.38 -7.16
N GLN A 141 13.33 -35.40 -5.83
CA GLN A 141 12.19 -35.57 -4.91
C GLN A 141 11.22 -34.37 -4.94
N LEU A 142 11.71 -33.16 -5.22
CA LEU A 142 10.87 -31.99 -5.41
C LEU A 142 10.11 -32.04 -6.74
N SER A 143 10.75 -32.51 -7.81
CA SER A 143 10.18 -32.55 -9.16
C SER A 143 9.38 -33.83 -9.47
N SER A 144 9.54 -34.91 -8.70
CA SER A 144 8.98 -36.23 -9.03
C SER A 144 7.47 -36.28 -9.11
N GLU A 145 6.78 -35.43 -8.35
CA GLU A 145 5.31 -35.31 -8.29
C GLU A 145 4.86 -33.92 -8.77
N PHE A 146 5.67 -33.26 -9.60
CA PHE A 146 5.27 -31.98 -10.18
C PHE A 146 4.40 -32.24 -11.41
N ILE A 147 3.10 -31.96 -11.30
CA ILE A 147 2.19 -31.98 -12.44
C ILE A 147 2.49 -30.78 -13.32
N TYR A 148 2.75 -31.00 -14.62
CA TYR A 148 3.11 -29.94 -15.57
C TYR A 148 1.92 -29.10 -16.00
N ASP A 149 0.79 -29.75 -16.28
CA ASP A 149 -0.45 -29.06 -16.66
C ASP A 149 -0.99 -28.25 -15.46
N PRO A 150 -1.14 -26.93 -15.59
CA PRO A 150 -1.70 -26.10 -14.54
C PRO A 150 -3.14 -26.47 -14.15
N VAL A 151 -3.93 -27.03 -15.08
CA VAL A 151 -5.32 -27.44 -14.80
C VAL A 151 -5.32 -28.70 -13.94
N GLU A 152 -4.66 -29.76 -14.37
CA GLU A 152 -4.52 -31.01 -13.59
C GLU A 152 -3.91 -30.75 -12.20
N ARG A 153 -2.91 -29.85 -12.11
CA ARG A 153 -2.29 -29.48 -10.83
C ARG A 153 -3.30 -28.83 -9.88
N LEU A 154 -4.13 -27.93 -10.41
CA LEU A 154 -5.11 -27.21 -9.62
C LEU A 154 -6.26 -28.14 -9.18
N ASP A 155 -6.66 -29.08 -10.04
CA ASP A 155 -7.61 -30.13 -9.71
C ASP A 155 -7.06 -31.08 -8.62
N GLU A 156 -5.80 -31.50 -8.72
CA GLU A 156 -5.13 -32.31 -7.67
C GLU A 156 -5.03 -31.55 -6.34
N ALA A 157 -4.86 -30.22 -6.40
CA ALA A 157 -4.88 -29.35 -5.22
C ALA A 157 -6.26 -29.32 -4.53
N GLY A 158 -7.32 -29.78 -5.20
CA GLY A 158 -8.69 -29.81 -4.69
C GLY A 158 -9.57 -28.66 -5.18
N TYR A 159 -9.17 -27.98 -6.27
CA TYR A 159 -10.04 -26.95 -6.87
C TYR A 159 -11.21 -27.58 -7.62
N ILE A 160 -12.42 -27.12 -7.33
CA ILE A 160 -13.66 -27.55 -7.98
C ILE A 160 -14.53 -26.30 -8.07
N LYS A 161 -14.86 -25.87 -9.30
CA LYS A 161 -15.62 -24.63 -9.58
C LYS A 161 -16.94 -24.47 -8.80
N ARG A 162 -17.53 -25.56 -8.30
CA ARG A 162 -18.77 -25.53 -7.49
C ARG A 162 -18.56 -25.21 -6.01
N ARG A 163 -17.33 -25.00 -5.54
CA ARG A 163 -16.99 -24.77 -4.11
C ARG A 163 -16.46 -23.36 -3.82
N ASP A 164 -16.92 -22.36 -4.59
CA ASP A 164 -16.49 -20.97 -4.47
C ASP A 164 -16.50 -20.43 -3.03
N ASP A 165 -17.55 -20.70 -2.25
CA ASP A 165 -17.68 -20.22 -0.87
C ASP A 165 -16.59 -20.79 0.05
N ALA A 166 -16.18 -22.04 -0.17
CA ALA A 166 -15.14 -22.67 0.62
C ALA A 166 -13.77 -22.03 0.33
N TYR A 167 -13.50 -21.63 -0.91
CA TYR A 167 -12.27 -20.93 -1.29
C TYR A 167 -12.26 -19.47 -0.80
N VAL A 168 -13.42 -18.79 -0.84
CA VAL A 168 -13.60 -17.47 -0.23
C VAL A 168 -13.31 -17.52 1.26
N TRP A 169 -13.86 -18.52 1.96
CA TRP A 169 -13.56 -18.75 3.38
C TRP A 169 -12.07 -18.98 3.61
N GLN A 170 -11.43 -19.86 2.83
CA GLN A 170 -9.99 -20.12 2.97
C GLN A 170 -9.12 -18.87 2.72
N LEU A 171 -9.45 -18.04 1.73
CA LEU A 171 -8.75 -16.76 1.48
C LEU A 171 -8.80 -15.87 2.72
N MET A 172 -9.94 -15.78 3.38
CA MET A 172 -10.12 -14.98 4.59
C MET A 172 -9.43 -15.62 5.80
N SER A 173 -9.51 -16.93 6.00
CA SER A 173 -8.86 -17.62 7.12
C SER A 173 -7.33 -17.57 7.08
N CYS A 174 -6.71 -17.52 5.89
CA CYS A 174 -5.25 -17.30 5.76
C CYS A 174 -4.83 -15.96 6.41
N SER A 175 -5.74 -14.98 6.42
CA SER A 175 -5.45 -13.62 6.90
C SER A 175 -5.61 -13.43 8.41
N GLU A 176 -6.43 -14.26 9.06
CA GLU A 176 -6.68 -14.23 10.50
C GLU A 176 -5.43 -14.59 11.32
N ARG A 177 -4.53 -15.40 10.75
CA ARG A 177 -3.27 -15.82 11.39
C ARG A 177 -2.04 -15.05 10.90
N GLY A 178 -2.23 -13.94 10.17
CA GLY A 178 -1.14 -13.17 9.55
C GLY A 178 -0.41 -13.91 8.41
N GLY A 179 -1.03 -14.96 7.85
CA GLY A 179 -0.45 -15.89 6.87
C GLY A 179 -0.36 -15.33 5.45
N PHE A 180 0.34 -14.20 5.25
CA PHE A 180 0.48 -13.61 3.91
C PHE A 180 1.19 -14.52 2.91
N LEU A 181 2.17 -15.32 3.35
CA LEU A 181 2.83 -16.29 2.48
C LEU A 181 1.85 -17.37 1.99
N GLU A 182 0.94 -17.81 2.85
CA GLU A 182 -0.11 -18.77 2.51
C GLU A 182 -1.12 -18.15 1.54
N LEU A 183 -1.55 -16.91 1.80
CA LEU A 183 -2.43 -16.15 0.91
C LEU A 183 -1.79 -15.94 -0.47
N SER A 184 -0.53 -15.49 -0.51
CA SER A 184 0.23 -15.26 -1.75
C SER A 184 0.36 -16.54 -2.56
N ARG A 185 0.55 -17.69 -1.89
CA ARG A 185 0.65 -18.99 -2.52
C ARG A 185 -0.68 -19.46 -3.07
N LEU A 186 -1.76 -19.29 -2.31
CA LEU A 186 -3.12 -19.61 -2.74
C LEU A 186 -3.51 -18.81 -3.99
N ILE A 187 -3.25 -17.50 -4.00
CA ILE A 187 -3.46 -16.64 -5.16
C ILE A 187 -2.60 -17.10 -6.34
N SER A 188 -1.31 -17.41 -6.11
CA SER A 188 -0.42 -17.89 -7.17
C SER A 188 -0.93 -19.18 -7.81
N MET A 189 -1.36 -20.15 -7.00
CA MET A 189 -1.95 -21.41 -7.47
C MET A 189 -3.23 -21.18 -8.28
N LEU A 190 -4.17 -20.38 -7.78
CA LEU A 190 -5.40 -20.09 -8.50
C LEU A 190 -5.14 -19.31 -9.81
N SER A 191 -4.12 -18.47 -9.85
CA SER A 191 -3.79 -17.66 -11.04
C SER A 191 -3.14 -18.44 -12.19
N THR A 192 -2.88 -19.74 -12.04
CA THR A 192 -2.28 -20.55 -13.13
C THR A 192 -3.26 -20.95 -14.21
N THR A 193 -4.56 -21.02 -13.92
CA THR A 193 -5.63 -21.41 -14.86
C THR A 193 -6.56 -20.25 -15.19
N GLN A 194 -7.31 -20.37 -16.29
CA GLN A 194 -8.30 -19.36 -16.67
C GLN A 194 -9.48 -19.32 -15.68
N GLU A 195 -9.94 -20.48 -15.20
CA GLU A 195 -11.03 -20.59 -14.22
C GLU A 195 -10.65 -19.97 -12.88
N GLY A 196 -9.44 -20.26 -12.38
CA GLY A 196 -8.97 -19.69 -11.13
C GLY A 196 -8.70 -18.18 -11.25
N CYS A 197 -8.23 -17.71 -12.42
CA CYS A 197 -8.16 -16.29 -12.74
C CYS A 197 -9.55 -15.61 -12.72
N ALA A 198 -10.55 -16.23 -13.35
CA ALA A 198 -11.92 -15.73 -13.36
C ALA A 198 -12.51 -15.68 -11.93
N PHE A 199 -12.26 -16.71 -11.11
CA PHE A 199 -12.64 -16.72 -9.70
C PHE A 199 -12.01 -15.57 -8.91
N LEU A 200 -10.69 -15.37 -9.04
CA LEU A 200 -9.99 -14.28 -8.34
C LEU A 200 -10.46 -12.89 -8.79
N ALA A 201 -10.73 -12.70 -10.09
CA ALA A 201 -11.24 -11.44 -10.63
C ALA A 201 -12.67 -11.16 -10.14
N ALA A 202 -13.56 -12.18 -10.15
CA ALA A 202 -14.92 -12.07 -9.64
C ALA A 202 -14.98 -11.82 -8.13
N ARG A 203 -13.97 -12.27 -7.38
CA ARG A 203 -13.86 -12.11 -5.92
C ARG A 203 -12.77 -11.12 -5.52
N ALA A 204 -12.49 -10.12 -6.36
CA ALA A 204 -11.46 -9.11 -6.13
C ALA A 204 -11.57 -8.41 -4.77
N GLU A 205 -12.80 -8.15 -4.28
CA GLU A 205 -13.01 -7.53 -2.97
C GLU A 205 -12.52 -8.44 -1.82
N THR A 206 -12.79 -9.73 -1.89
CA THR A 206 -12.32 -10.72 -0.91
C THR A 206 -10.79 -10.78 -0.90
N VAL A 207 -10.17 -10.79 -2.09
CA VAL A 207 -8.69 -10.77 -2.22
C VAL A 207 -8.13 -9.49 -1.58
N ARG A 208 -8.72 -8.33 -1.88
CA ARG A 208 -8.34 -7.04 -1.30
C ARG A 208 -8.46 -7.04 0.23
N LYS A 209 -9.58 -7.54 0.77
CA LYS A 209 -9.82 -7.67 2.22
C LYS A 209 -8.82 -8.60 2.89
N ALA A 210 -8.56 -9.79 2.32
CA ALA A 210 -7.59 -10.75 2.86
C ALA A 210 -6.17 -10.17 2.92
N ILE A 211 -5.72 -9.46 1.87
CA ILE A 211 -4.42 -8.76 1.87
C ILE A 211 -4.37 -7.70 2.97
N ARG A 212 -5.42 -6.88 3.11
CA ARG A 212 -5.50 -5.84 4.14
C ARG A 212 -5.47 -6.45 5.55
N GLN A 213 -6.19 -7.54 5.77
CA GLN A 213 -6.27 -8.24 7.05
C GLN A 213 -4.91 -8.87 7.41
N CYS A 214 -4.20 -9.50 6.46
CA CYS A 214 -2.83 -10.00 6.69
C CYS A 214 -1.90 -8.91 7.22
N ARG A 215 -2.06 -7.67 6.75
CA ARG A 215 -1.24 -6.53 7.20
C ARG A 215 -1.66 -6.00 8.57
N LYS A 216 -2.96 -6.04 8.90
CA LYS A 216 -3.48 -5.60 10.21
C LYS A 216 -3.15 -6.58 11.34
N THR A 217 -3.22 -7.89 11.09
CA THR A 217 -2.99 -8.93 12.12
C THR A 217 -1.51 -9.07 12.50
N GLN A 218 -0.60 -8.54 11.68
CA GLN A 218 0.85 -8.51 11.96
C GLN A 218 1.24 -7.58 13.09
N THR A 219 0.46 -6.52 13.34
CA THR A 219 0.78 -5.53 14.37
C THR A 219 0.35 -5.95 15.78
N GLN A 220 -0.46 -7.01 15.92
CA GLN A 220 -1.14 -7.31 17.18
C GLN A 220 -0.52 -8.47 17.98
N GLU A 221 -0.15 -9.61 17.37
CA GLU A 221 0.23 -10.79 18.19
C GLU A 221 1.33 -11.71 17.61
N PHE A 222 1.69 -11.62 16.32
CA PHE A 222 2.59 -12.59 15.66
C PHE A 222 3.72 -11.91 14.86
N GLN A 223 4.85 -11.63 15.54
CA GLN A 223 6.02 -10.89 15.01
C GLN A 223 6.83 -11.60 13.89
N HIS A 224 6.36 -12.71 13.31
CA HIS A 224 7.24 -13.56 12.50
C HIS A 224 7.35 -13.19 11.02
N THR A 225 6.50 -12.31 10.47
CA THR A 225 6.66 -11.77 9.09
C THR A 225 6.07 -10.37 8.95
N LEU A 226 6.93 -9.35 8.85
CA LEU A 226 6.53 -8.01 8.38
C LEU A 226 6.19 -8.08 6.88
N VAL A 227 4.93 -7.88 6.51
CA VAL A 227 4.54 -7.74 5.11
C VAL A 227 4.72 -6.29 4.70
N SER A 228 5.78 -6.08 3.91
CA SER A 228 6.04 -4.79 3.30
C SER A 228 5.00 -4.48 2.22
N SER A 229 4.75 -3.18 1.98
CA SER A 229 3.93 -2.76 0.84
C SER A 229 4.49 -3.30 -0.49
N ASN A 230 5.82 -3.40 -0.62
CA ASN A 230 6.49 -3.97 -1.79
C ASN A 230 6.11 -5.43 -2.05
N ALA A 231 6.04 -6.27 -1.01
CA ALA A 231 5.65 -7.67 -1.17
C ALA A 231 4.22 -7.81 -1.73
N ILE A 232 3.31 -6.92 -1.30
CA ILE A 232 1.95 -6.86 -1.81
C ILE A 232 1.92 -6.40 -3.27
N VAL A 233 2.71 -5.37 -3.63
CA VAL A 233 2.82 -4.90 -5.02
C VAL A 233 3.33 -6.00 -5.94
N ILE A 234 4.34 -6.78 -5.53
CA ILE A 234 4.85 -7.91 -6.32
C ILE A 234 3.73 -8.94 -6.56
N LEU A 235 2.99 -9.31 -5.50
CA LEU A 235 1.87 -10.25 -5.61
C LEU A 235 0.80 -9.74 -6.59
N LEU A 236 0.39 -8.48 -6.45
CA LEU A 236 -0.64 -7.89 -7.30
C LEU A 236 -0.17 -7.73 -8.76
N ASN A 237 1.08 -7.33 -9.00
CA ASN A 237 1.67 -7.26 -10.33
C ASN A 237 1.63 -8.64 -11.02
N ASN A 238 2.07 -9.68 -10.31
CA ASN A 238 2.06 -11.05 -10.83
C ASN A 238 0.64 -11.52 -11.11
N LEU A 239 -0.30 -11.25 -10.21
CA LEU A 239 -1.72 -11.56 -10.44
C LEU A 239 -2.25 -10.85 -11.69
N CYS A 240 -1.96 -9.56 -11.87
CA CYS A 240 -2.42 -8.82 -13.05
C CYS A 240 -1.82 -9.35 -14.36
N ILE A 241 -0.53 -9.74 -14.35
CA ILE A 241 0.11 -10.42 -15.49
C ILE A 241 -0.61 -11.72 -15.79
N SER A 242 -0.89 -12.54 -14.76
CA SER A 242 -1.61 -13.80 -14.92
C SER A 242 -3.00 -13.59 -15.49
N LEU A 243 -3.81 -12.67 -14.94
CA LEU A 243 -5.16 -12.37 -15.43
C LEU A 243 -5.13 -11.97 -16.91
N ALA A 244 -4.27 -11.02 -17.27
CA ALA A 244 -4.13 -10.53 -18.64
C ALA A 244 -3.71 -11.65 -19.61
N ALA A 245 -2.74 -12.48 -19.24
CA ALA A 245 -2.27 -13.60 -20.05
C ALA A 245 -3.34 -14.67 -20.31
N LYS A 246 -4.41 -14.71 -19.51
CA LYS A 246 -5.54 -15.65 -19.66
C LYS A 246 -6.80 -14.96 -20.20
N GLY A 247 -6.67 -13.74 -20.71
CA GLY A 247 -7.79 -12.96 -21.25
C GLY A 247 -8.84 -12.57 -20.21
N VAL A 248 -8.50 -12.61 -18.92
CA VAL A 248 -9.40 -12.21 -17.84
C VAL A 248 -9.16 -10.74 -17.51
N LYS A 249 -10.22 -9.92 -17.58
CA LYS A 249 -10.14 -8.50 -17.26
C LYS A 249 -9.73 -8.29 -15.81
N VAL A 250 -8.76 -7.41 -15.58
CA VAL A 250 -8.33 -7.02 -14.23
C VAL A 250 -9.44 -6.18 -13.58
N SER A 251 -9.85 -6.56 -12.37
CA SER A 251 -10.85 -5.82 -11.60
C SER A 251 -10.30 -4.47 -11.12
N SER A 252 -11.11 -3.41 -11.18
CA SER A 252 -10.80 -2.08 -10.65
C SER A 252 -10.35 -2.14 -9.18
N LEU A 253 -10.97 -3.00 -8.37
CA LEU A 253 -10.64 -3.18 -6.94
C LEU A 253 -9.21 -3.70 -6.71
N LEU A 254 -8.69 -4.53 -7.62
CA LEU A 254 -7.30 -5.00 -7.57
C LEU A 254 -6.33 -3.88 -7.97
N CYS A 255 -6.70 -3.08 -8.98
CA CYS A 255 -5.93 -1.90 -9.37
C CYS A 255 -5.91 -0.85 -8.26
N GLU A 256 -7.02 -0.60 -7.57
CA GLU A 256 -7.09 0.30 -6.41
C GLU A 256 -6.16 -0.15 -5.28
N ALA A 257 -6.17 -1.45 -4.96
CA ALA A 257 -5.25 -2.02 -4.00
C ALA A 257 -3.79 -1.84 -4.46
N GLY A 258 -3.55 -2.09 -5.74
CA GLY A 258 -2.25 -1.88 -6.41
C GLY A 258 -1.75 -0.45 -6.24
N LEU A 259 -2.56 0.55 -6.59
CA LEU A 259 -2.25 1.97 -6.44
C LEU A 259 -1.90 2.32 -4.99
N HIS A 260 -2.72 1.89 -4.03
CA HIS A 260 -2.50 2.18 -2.62
C HIS A 260 -1.16 1.63 -2.11
N TYR A 261 -0.86 0.37 -2.42
CA TYR A 261 0.40 -0.25 -1.95
C TYR A 261 1.61 0.21 -2.77
N ALA A 262 1.45 0.54 -4.05
CA ALA A 262 2.50 1.13 -4.88
C ALA A 262 2.86 2.54 -4.39
N ALA A 263 1.87 3.38 -4.06
CA ALA A 263 2.10 4.68 -3.41
C ALA A 263 2.82 4.52 -2.07
N LYS A 264 2.36 3.60 -1.20
CA LYS A 264 3.03 3.31 0.08
C LYS A 264 4.45 2.78 -0.06
N SER A 265 4.80 2.16 -1.17
CA SER A 265 6.14 1.62 -1.42
C SER A 265 7.02 2.51 -2.30
N TRP A 266 6.50 3.64 -2.77
CA TRP A 266 7.18 4.50 -3.74
C TRP A 266 7.56 3.78 -5.05
N ASN A 267 6.68 2.90 -5.54
CA ASN A 267 6.89 2.17 -6.79
C ASN A 267 6.18 2.87 -7.95
N LEU A 268 6.83 3.89 -8.53
CA LEU A 268 6.29 4.69 -9.64
C LEU A 268 5.94 3.85 -10.89
N PRO A 269 6.75 2.87 -11.33
CA PRO A 269 6.39 2.01 -12.46
C PRO A 269 5.08 1.24 -12.23
N SER A 270 4.88 0.70 -11.02
CA SER A 270 3.61 0.04 -10.67
C SER A 270 2.44 1.01 -10.61
N LEU A 271 2.65 2.23 -10.08
CA LEU A 271 1.61 3.27 -10.11
C LEU A 271 1.16 3.56 -11.54
N ARG A 272 2.11 3.83 -12.45
CA ARG A 272 1.82 4.05 -13.87
C ARG A 272 1.00 2.91 -14.47
N ARG A 273 1.46 1.66 -14.28
CA ARG A 273 0.76 0.47 -14.78
C ARG A 273 -0.68 0.37 -14.28
N TYR A 274 -0.93 0.61 -12.99
CA TYR A 274 -2.28 0.52 -12.43
C TYR A 274 -3.18 1.67 -12.90
N LEU A 275 -2.62 2.86 -13.13
CA LEU A 275 -3.36 3.98 -13.74
C LEU A 275 -3.73 3.63 -15.19
N GLU A 276 -2.80 3.10 -16.00
CA GLU A 276 -3.08 2.63 -17.36
C GLU A 276 -4.20 1.58 -17.38
N LEU A 277 -4.12 0.55 -16.52
CA LEU A 277 -5.16 -0.48 -16.41
C LEU A 277 -6.54 0.07 -16.02
N LEU A 278 -6.59 1.13 -15.19
CA LEU A 278 -7.85 1.78 -14.82
C LEU A 278 -8.39 2.66 -15.95
N SER A 279 -7.50 3.31 -16.72
CA SER A 279 -7.91 4.14 -17.87
C SER A 279 -8.61 3.31 -18.96
N GLU A 280 -8.24 2.04 -19.11
CA GLU A 280 -8.89 1.09 -20.02
C GLU A 280 -10.24 0.55 -19.49
N ALA A 281 -10.51 0.74 -18.19
CA ALA A 281 -11.67 0.15 -17.51
C ALA A 281 -12.22 1.06 -16.39
N PRO A 282 -12.73 2.27 -16.71
CA PRO A 282 -13.11 3.27 -15.72
C PRO A 282 -14.34 2.88 -14.87
N GLN A 283 -15.17 1.94 -15.34
CA GLN A 283 -16.39 1.56 -14.63
C GLN A 283 -16.09 0.92 -13.26
N GLY A 284 -16.63 1.53 -12.21
CA GLY A 284 -16.55 1.01 -10.83
C GLY A 284 -15.22 1.25 -10.12
N ALA A 285 -14.35 2.12 -10.65
CA ALA A 285 -13.19 2.61 -9.91
C ALA A 285 -13.67 3.61 -8.84
N ARG A 286 -13.53 3.26 -7.56
CA ARG A 286 -13.71 4.22 -6.47
C ARG A 286 -12.44 5.06 -6.33
N PRO A 287 -12.57 6.33 -5.92
CA PRO A 287 -11.40 7.17 -5.73
C PRO A 287 -10.47 6.57 -4.68
N THR A 288 -9.26 6.23 -5.09
CA THR A 288 -8.17 5.95 -4.14
C THR A 288 -7.56 7.28 -3.66
N VAL A 289 -8.41 8.16 -3.09
CA VAL A 289 -7.96 9.39 -2.40
C VAL A 289 -6.83 9.06 -1.43
N LYS A 290 -6.90 7.88 -0.82
CA LYS A 290 -5.85 7.34 0.06
C LYS A 290 -4.52 7.10 -0.65
N ALA A 291 -4.51 6.56 -1.87
CA ALA A 291 -3.28 6.35 -2.63
C ALA A 291 -2.66 7.68 -3.06
N LEU A 292 -3.47 8.59 -3.59
CA LEU A 292 -3.04 9.95 -3.94
C LEU A 292 -2.49 10.69 -2.71
N SER A 293 -3.27 10.76 -1.62
CA SER A 293 -2.85 11.39 -0.37
C SER A 293 -1.56 10.77 0.16
N THR A 294 -1.42 9.45 0.10
CA THR A 294 -0.18 8.77 0.53
C THR A 294 1.01 9.20 -0.31
N LEU A 295 0.85 9.25 -1.64
CA LEU A 295 1.91 9.65 -2.55
C LEU A 295 2.33 11.11 -2.33
N MET A 296 1.36 12.01 -2.21
CA MET A 296 1.59 13.44 -1.96
C MET A 296 2.24 13.67 -0.58
N LEU A 297 1.77 12.99 0.47
CA LEU A 297 2.40 13.08 1.79
C LEU A 297 3.87 12.67 1.72
N ARG A 298 4.22 11.58 1.03
CA ARG A 298 5.63 11.18 0.89
C ARG A 298 6.45 12.22 0.15
N LEU A 299 5.94 12.82 -0.92
CA LEU A 299 6.62 13.93 -1.61
C LEU A 299 6.85 15.13 -0.67
N VAL A 300 5.86 15.48 0.15
CA VAL A 300 5.98 16.60 1.09
C VAL A 300 7.00 16.32 2.21
N PHE A 301 7.09 15.08 2.70
CA PHE A 301 7.97 14.71 3.82
C PHE A 301 9.38 14.26 3.40
N GLU A 302 9.55 13.77 2.17
CA GLU A 302 10.81 13.24 1.65
C GLU A 302 11.29 14.13 0.47
N PRO A 303 11.75 15.37 0.73
CA PRO A 303 12.11 16.33 -0.33
C PRO A 303 13.28 15.85 -1.19
N GLU A 304 14.11 14.93 -0.70
CA GLU A 304 15.12 14.26 -1.52
C GLU A 304 14.48 13.45 -2.67
N MET A 305 13.27 12.93 -2.48
CA MET A 305 12.51 12.21 -3.51
C MET A 305 11.79 13.14 -4.49
N THR A 306 11.57 14.41 -4.13
CA THR A 306 10.99 15.42 -5.03
C THR A 306 12.03 16.04 -5.96
N ALA A 307 13.32 15.84 -5.67
CA ALA A 307 14.42 16.31 -6.49
C ALA A 307 14.66 15.38 -7.70
N GLY A 308 14.99 16.00 -8.84
CA GLY A 308 15.39 15.28 -10.04
C GLY A 308 14.27 14.51 -10.76
N PRO A 309 14.63 13.54 -11.63
CA PRO A 309 13.71 12.93 -12.58
C PRO A 309 12.62 12.07 -11.93
N MET A 310 12.89 11.50 -10.75
CA MET A 310 11.89 10.71 -10.03
C MET A 310 10.78 11.58 -9.46
N GLY A 311 11.11 12.75 -8.91
CA GLY A 311 10.14 13.73 -8.44
C GLY A 311 9.27 14.25 -9.59
N ALA A 312 9.87 14.62 -10.72
CA ALA A 312 9.14 15.02 -11.92
C ALA A 312 8.20 13.90 -12.42
N ALA A 313 8.67 12.65 -12.45
CA ALA A 313 7.84 11.51 -12.83
C ALA A 313 6.66 11.28 -11.87
N ALA A 314 6.86 11.48 -10.56
CA ALA A 314 5.79 11.37 -9.57
C ALA A 314 4.75 12.49 -9.73
N VAL A 315 5.18 13.74 -9.94
CA VAL A 315 4.30 14.88 -10.23
C VAL A 315 3.50 14.63 -11.51
N LYS A 316 4.14 14.12 -12.57
CA LYS A 316 3.46 13.71 -13.81
C LYS A 316 2.43 12.61 -13.57
N LEU A 317 2.71 11.63 -12.72
CA LEU A 317 1.73 10.59 -12.38
C LEU A 317 0.55 11.14 -11.56
N ILE A 318 0.77 12.16 -10.72
CA ILE A 318 -0.29 12.79 -9.93
C ILE A 318 -1.17 13.66 -10.83
N THR A 319 -0.54 14.58 -11.56
CA THR A 319 -1.21 15.69 -12.23
C THR A 319 -1.44 15.41 -13.72
N GLY A 320 -0.56 14.65 -14.37
CA GLY A 320 -0.53 14.48 -15.82
C GLY A 320 0.09 15.67 -16.56
N TRP A 321 0.62 16.64 -15.81
CA TRP A 321 1.40 17.76 -16.33
C TRP A 321 2.89 17.48 -16.15
N ASP A 322 3.69 17.98 -17.07
CA ASP A 322 5.14 17.96 -16.94
C ASP A 322 5.59 19.16 -16.09
N ARG A 323 6.48 18.92 -15.13
CA ARG A 323 6.93 19.94 -14.17
C ARG A 323 7.71 21.08 -14.84
N ASP A 324 8.44 20.77 -15.90
CA ASP A 324 9.40 21.67 -16.54
C ASP A 324 8.81 22.34 -17.81
N GLU A 325 7.57 22.01 -18.16
CA GLU A 325 6.91 22.56 -19.33
C GLU A 325 5.86 23.57 -18.88
N SER A 326 5.93 24.78 -19.42
CA SER A 326 4.89 25.78 -19.19
C SER A 326 3.54 25.21 -19.63
N PRO A 327 2.44 25.53 -18.91
CA PRO A 327 1.12 25.11 -19.32
C PRO A 327 0.84 25.54 -20.76
N VAL A 328 0.69 24.56 -21.64
CA VAL A 328 0.29 24.80 -23.02
C VAL A 328 -1.23 24.69 -23.08
N ALA A 329 -1.88 25.81 -23.39
CA ALA A 329 -3.31 25.83 -23.65
C ALA A 329 -3.70 24.74 -24.65
N ASN A 330 -4.79 24.03 -24.39
CA ASN A 330 -5.33 22.91 -25.19
C ASN A 330 -4.53 21.60 -25.20
N ARG A 331 -3.48 21.45 -24.37
CA ARG A 331 -2.81 20.16 -24.22
C ARG A 331 -3.66 19.17 -23.43
N ARG A 332 -3.82 17.96 -23.96
CA ARG A 332 -4.46 16.85 -23.24
C ARG A 332 -3.54 16.35 -22.12
N ARG A 333 -4.12 16.18 -20.93
CA ARG A 333 -3.48 15.58 -19.75
C ARG A 333 -3.04 14.14 -20.03
N ASP A 334 -1.81 13.79 -19.65
CA ASP A 334 -1.31 12.42 -19.72
C ASP A 334 -2.01 11.51 -18.69
N THR A 335 -1.89 10.19 -18.85
CA THR A 335 -2.46 9.20 -17.91
C THR A 335 -1.90 9.42 -16.49
N SER A 336 -2.75 9.89 -15.60
CA SER A 336 -2.43 10.31 -14.25
C SER A 336 -3.58 10.02 -13.28
N PHE A 337 -3.36 10.25 -11.99
CA PHE A 337 -4.45 10.25 -11.02
C PHE A 337 -5.56 11.21 -11.47
N MET A 338 -5.22 12.45 -11.82
CA MET A 338 -6.24 13.42 -12.23
C MET A 338 -6.94 13.05 -13.54
N SER A 339 -6.26 12.44 -14.52
CA SER A 339 -6.90 12.05 -15.78
C SER A 339 -7.89 10.90 -15.64
N ILE A 340 -7.74 10.05 -14.61
CA ILE A 340 -8.62 8.90 -14.36
C ILE A 340 -9.74 9.29 -13.41
N PHE A 341 -9.45 10.19 -12.45
CA PHE A 341 -10.36 10.51 -11.36
C PHE A 341 -11.08 11.85 -11.55
N TYR A 342 -11.05 12.47 -12.73
CA TYR A 342 -11.80 13.71 -13.03
C TYR A 342 -13.32 13.57 -12.88
N GLN A 343 -13.85 12.34 -12.94
CA GLN A 343 -15.28 12.04 -12.71
C GLN A 343 -15.65 11.92 -11.22
N VAL A 344 -14.67 12.02 -10.31
CA VAL A 344 -14.90 11.95 -8.87
C VAL A 344 -15.17 13.36 -8.35
N GLU A 345 -16.43 13.74 -8.35
CA GLU A 345 -16.91 15.10 -8.09
C GLU A 345 -17.11 15.40 -6.59
N THR A 346 -16.09 15.15 -5.75
CA THR A 346 -16.18 15.54 -4.33
C THR A 346 -15.26 16.71 -4.01
N LEU A 347 -15.81 17.72 -3.31
CA LEU A 347 -15.06 18.86 -2.80
C LEU A 347 -13.83 18.42 -1.97
N ASN A 348 -13.97 17.32 -1.21
CA ASN A 348 -12.89 16.78 -0.39
C ASN A 348 -11.67 16.36 -1.22
N PHE A 349 -11.94 15.69 -2.34
CA PHE A 349 -10.90 15.24 -3.24
C PHE A 349 -10.13 16.41 -3.82
N TYR A 350 -10.85 17.41 -4.35
CA TYR A 350 -10.22 18.60 -4.93
C TYR A 350 -9.46 19.42 -3.88
N ALA A 351 -10.02 19.63 -2.69
CA ALA A 351 -9.33 20.31 -1.60
C ALA A 351 -8.04 19.57 -1.20
N SER A 352 -8.08 18.25 -1.05
CA SER A 352 -6.91 17.44 -0.72
C SER A 352 -5.81 17.51 -1.79
N TYR A 353 -6.23 17.54 -3.06
CA TYR A 353 -5.35 17.65 -4.21
C TYR A 353 -4.69 19.04 -4.30
N LEU A 354 -5.47 20.11 -4.29
CA LEU A 354 -4.95 21.47 -4.40
C LEU A 354 -4.01 21.82 -3.24
N VAL A 355 -4.42 21.49 -2.00
CA VAL A 355 -3.56 21.68 -0.83
C VAL A 355 -2.28 20.87 -0.95
N GLY A 356 -2.35 19.62 -1.39
CA GLY A 356 -1.14 18.82 -1.55
C GLY A 356 -0.17 19.39 -2.58
N LEU A 357 -0.67 19.93 -3.71
CA LEU A 357 0.18 20.65 -4.68
C LEU A 357 0.84 21.88 -4.07
N ALA A 358 0.07 22.64 -3.29
CA ALA A 358 0.55 23.84 -2.61
C ALA A 358 1.63 23.52 -1.56
N GLU A 359 1.44 22.46 -0.76
CA GLU A 359 2.43 21.98 0.22
C GLU A 359 3.72 21.46 -0.40
N MET A 360 3.65 20.98 -1.65
CA MET A 360 4.82 20.62 -2.44
C MET A 360 5.51 21.83 -3.08
N GLY A 361 4.93 23.03 -2.98
CA GLY A 361 5.44 24.25 -3.60
C GLY A 361 5.35 24.25 -5.13
N LEU A 362 4.44 23.47 -5.72
CA LEU A 362 4.31 23.30 -7.18
C LEU A 362 3.43 24.41 -7.79
N LYS A 363 3.89 25.65 -7.70
CA LYS A 363 3.17 26.85 -8.16
C LYS A 363 2.83 26.79 -9.66
N ASP A 364 3.80 26.42 -10.50
CA ASP A 364 3.60 26.34 -11.96
C ASP A 364 2.52 25.32 -12.33
N ILE A 365 2.42 24.23 -11.56
CA ILE A 365 1.40 23.22 -11.77
C ILE A 365 0.03 23.69 -11.28
N LEU A 366 -0.03 24.47 -10.18
CA LEU A 366 -1.28 25.12 -9.76
C LEU A 366 -1.78 26.11 -10.82
N VAL A 367 -0.88 26.87 -11.46
CA VAL A 367 -1.20 27.75 -12.60
C VAL A 367 -1.74 26.92 -13.76
N ALA A 368 -1.06 25.84 -14.13
CA ALA A 368 -1.50 24.93 -15.19
C ALA A 368 -2.90 24.35 -14.93
N GLU A 369 -3.22 24.00 -13.68
CA GLU A 369 -4.54 23.49 -13.31
C GLU A 369 -5.63 24.57 -13.34
N TRP A 370 -5.29 25.81 -12.98
CA TRP A 370 -6.20 26.94 -13.05
C TRP A 370 -6.55 27.29 -14.50
N GLU A 371 -5.54 27.36 -15.36
CA GLU A 371 -5.61 27.75 -16.78
C GLU A 371 -6.00 26.62 -17.73
N ALA A 372 -6.11 25.39 -17.24
CA ALA A 372 -6.52 24.25 -18.06
C ALA A 372 -7.86 24.51 -18.77
N ASP A 373 -7.90 24.25 -20.07
CA ASP A 373 -9.13 24.27 -20.88
C ASP A 373 -10.22 23.47 -20.15
N GLU A 374 -11.45 24.00 -20.15
CA GLU A 374 -12.60 23.40 -19.49
C GLU A 374 -12.71 21.90 -19.78
N LYS A 375 -12.42 21.47 -21.01
CA LYS A 375 -12.47 20.05 -21.42
C LYS A 375 -11.51 19.14 -20.64
N TYR A 376 -10.40 19.67 -20.14
CA TYR A 376 -9.36 18.92 -19.43
C TYR A 376 -9.17 19.38 -17.98
N ALA A 377 -9.95 20.37 -17.56
CA ALA A 377 -9.98 20.89 -16.20
C ALA A 377 -10.58 19.84 -15.25
N ILE A 378 -9.89 19.62 -14.13
CA ILE A 378 -10.38 18.76 -13.06
C ILE A 378 -11.62 19.39 -12.44
N GLY A 379 -12.67 18.58 -12.27
CA GLY A 379 -13.92 19.04 -11.66
C GLY A 379 -14.70 20.01 -12.51
N GLN A 380 -14.55 20.01 -13.84
CA GLN A 380 -15.28 20.89 -14.75
C GLN A 380 -16.78 20.95 -14.42
N SER A 381 -17.44 19.80 -14.29
CA SER A 381 -18.87 19.70 -13.94
C SER A 381 -19.20 20.36 -12.59
N TYR A 382 -18.34 20.16 -11.60
CA TYR A 382 -18.49 20.70 -10.25
C TYR A 382 -18.24 22.22 -10.19
N TRP A 383 -17.16 22.68 -10.83
CA TRP A 383 -16.74 24.08 -10.83
C TRP A 383 -17.52 24.96 -11.80
N ALA A 384 -18.05 24.41 -12.90
CA ALA A 384 -18.91 25.14 -13.83
C ALA A 384 -20.14 25.71 -13.13
N GLN A 385 -20.66 25.00 -12.13
CA GLN A 385 -21.78 25.47 -11.31
C GLN A 385 -21.35 26.50 -10.24
N ASN A 386 -20.07 26.56 -9.89
CA ASN A 386 -19.55 27.37 -8.77
C ASN A 386 -18.20 28.03 -9.10
N PRO A 387 -18.12 28.93 -10.11
CA PRO A 387 -16.86 29.55 -10.53
C PRO A 387 -16.20 30.37 -9.42
N ARG A 388 -17.00 31.03 -8.57
CA ARG A 388 -16.51 31.76 -7.39
C ARG A 388 -15.85 30.83 -6.37
N LEU A 389 -16.44 29.66 -6.13
CA LEU A 389 -15.86 28.66 -5.22
C LEU A 389 -14.57 28.05 -5.80
N LYS A 390 -14.51 27.87 -7.13
CA LYS A 390 -13.27 27.48 -7.83
C LYS A 390 -12.17 28.52 -7.56
N ALA A 391 -12.44 29.80 -7.83
CA ALA A 391 -11.49 30.88 -7.61
C ALA A 391 -11.00 30.93 -6.15
N GLN A 392 -11.93 30.79 -5.18
CA GLN A 392 -11.59 30.72 -3.76
C GLN A 392 -10.70 29.52 -3.42
N ALA A 393 -10.98 28.33 -3.96
CA ALA A 393 -10.17 27.13 -3.72
C ALA A 393 -8.74 27.28 -4.24
N TYR A 394 -8.59 27.82 -5.45
CA TYR A 394 -7.27 28.08 -6.03
C TYR A 394 -6.53 29.20 -5.30
N ALA A 395 -7.21 30.31 -4.95
CA ALA A 395 -6.59 31.40 -4.19
C ALA A 395 -6.04 30.92 -2.84
N LEU A 396 -6.80 30.09 -2.12
CA LEU A 396 -6.32 29.48 -0.87
C LEU A 396 -5.13 28.54 -1.10
N ALA A 397 -5.12 27.77 -2.20
CA ALA A 397 -3.99 26.92 -2.56
C ALA A 397 -2.73 27.73 -2.91
N PHE A 398 -2.85 28.82 -3.67
CA PHE A 398 -1.74 29.74 -3.96
C PHE A 398 -1.23 30.42 -2.70
N GLN A 399 -2.13 30.83 -1.79
CA GLN A 399 -1.73 31.35 -0.49
C GLN A 399 -0.92 30.31 0.30
N ILE A 400 -1.36 29.04 0.36
CA ILE A 400 -0.58 27.95 0.97
C ILE A 400 0.77 27.77 0.27
N ALA A 401 0.83 27.89 -1.05
CA ALA A 401 2.09 27.80 -1.80
C ALA A 401 3.02 29.02 -1.59
N GLY A 402 2.58 30.05 -0.86
CA GLY A 402 3.32 31.29 -0.65
C GLY A 402 3.32 32.20 -1.87
N ASP A 403 2.22 32.23 -2.62
CA ASP A 403 2.01 33.10 -3.79
C ASP A 403 0.79 34.00 -3.59
N ARG A 404 0.96 35.01 -2.74
CA ARG A 404 -0.15 35.91 -2.37
C ARG A 404 -0.62 36.74 -3.55
N ASP A 405 0.29 37.22 -4.39
CA ASP A 405 -0.04 38.09 -5.52
C ASP A 405 -0.90 37.34 -6.54
N TYR A 406 -0.55 36.09 -6.87
CA TYR A 406 -1.36 35.28 -7.77
C TYR A 406 -2.69 34.88 -7.13
N ALA A 407 -2.72 34.57 -5.82
CA ALA A 407 -3.96 34.31 -5.08
C ALA A 407 -4.94 35.48 -5.19
N LEU A 408 -4.46 36.72 -5.02
CA LEU A 408 -5.26 37.94 -5.17
C LEU A 408 -5.72 38.16 -6.61
N SER A 409 -4.85 37.92 -7.60
CA SER A 409 -5.22 38.08 -9.02
C SER A 409 -6.36 37.16 -9.46
N ILE A 410 -6.53 36.00 -8.81
CA ILE A 410 -7.65 35.08 -9.06
C ILE A 410 -8.88 35.50 -8.27
N LEU A 411 -8.70 35.91 -7.02
CA LEU A 411 -9.81 36.15 -6.10
C LEU A 411 -10.55 37.47 -6.40
N LEU A 412 -9.81 38.52 -6.77
CA LEU A 412 -10.39 39.85 -7.04
C LEU A 412 -11.43 39.82 -8.18
N PRO A 413 -11.14 39.31 -9.39
CA PRO A 413 -12.12 39.29 -10.48
C PRO A 413 -13.33 38.40 -10.19
N ALA A 414 -13.15 37.32 -9.42
CA ALA A 414 -14.21 36.38 -9.10
C ALA A 414 -15.26 36.94 -8.11
N LEU A 415 -14.94 38.04 -7.42
CA LEU A 415 -15.81 38.70 -6.45
C LEU A 415 -16.52 39.93 -7.01
N GLU A 416 -16.04 40.47 -8.13
CA GLU A 416 -16.69 41.56 -8.87
C GLU A 416 -17.94 41.09 -9.63
N VAL A 417 -18.05 39.79 -9.91
CA VAL A 417 -19.25 39.19 -10.50
C VAL A 417 -20.31 39.04 -9.39
N PRO A 418 -21.47 39.73 -9.47
CA PRO A 418 -22.53 39.56 -8.49
C PRO A 418 -23.06 38.13 -8.58
N GLY A 419 -22.66 37.28 -7.63
CA GLY A 419 -23.14 35.91 -7.52
C GLY A 419 -24.49 35.86 -6.81
N GLU A 420 -25.41 35.03 -7.33
CA GLU A 420 -26.65 34.69 -6.62
C GLU A 420 -26.34 34.15 -5.22
N PRO A 421 -27.17 34.50 -4.21
CA PRO A 421 -26.97 34.04 -2.84
C PRO A 421 -27.04 32.51 -2.78
N ILE A 422 -25.97 31.88 -2.30
CA ILE A 422 -25.91 30.44 -2.03
C ILE A 422 -26.95 30.14 -0.94
N PRO A 423 -27.86 29.16 -1.10
CA PRO A 423 -28.85 28.82 -0.08
C PRO A 423 -28.14 28.35 1.20
N VAL A 424 -28.31 29.11 2.28
CA VAL A 424 -27.79 28.76 3.60
C VAL A 424 -28.89 28.00 4.34
N GLU A 425 -28.87 26.66 4.26
CA GLU A 425 -29.56 25.83 5.25
C GLU A 425 -28.56 25.36 6.29
N LEU A 426 -28.60 26.02 7.46
CA LEU A 426 -27.82 25.70 8.66
C LEU A 426 -28.33 24.39 9.28
N GLY A 427 -27.76 23.26 8.86
CA GLY A 427 -27.83 21.99 9.58
C GLY A 427 -26.70 21.89 10.61
N GLN A 428 -27.05 21.66 11.86
CA GLN A 428 -26.13 21.50 13.00
C GLN A 428 -25.02 20.46 12.71
N LEU A 429 -23.79 20.92 12.51
CA LEU A 429 -22.60 20.06 12.45
C LEU A 429 -22.24 19.65 13.88
N SER A 430 -22.71 18.47 14.30
CA SER A 430 -22.29 17.84 15.56
C SER A 430 -20.88 17.27 15.39
N GLU A 431 -19.94 17.77 16.20
CA GLU A 431 -18.61 17.20 16.40
C GLU A 431 -18.73 15.80 16.99
N GLN A 432 -18.64 14.77 16.16
CA GLN A 432 -18.23 13.44 16.61
C GLN A 432 -16.81 13.16 16.15
N GLN A 433 -15.90 13.23 17.12
CA GLN A 433 -14.53 12.72 17.02
C GLN A 433 -14.56 11.27 16.51
N SER A 434 -14.15 11.06 15.26
CA SER A 434 -14.00 9.73 14.66
C SER A 434 -12.55 9.30 14.77
N ASP A 435 -12.30 8.49 15.81
CA ASP A 435 -11.23 7.50 15.78
C ASP A 435 -11.57 6.47 14.70
N GLY A 436 -10.81 6.52 13.60
CA GLY A 436 -10.51 5.37 12.76
C GLY A 436 -11.66 4.46 12.33
N ASN A 437 -12.76 4.97 11.76
CA ASN A 437 -13.62 4.17 10.88
C ASN A 437 -14.20 5.02 9.73
N ASP A 438 -14.03 4.48 8.53
CA ASP A 438 -14.09 5.14 7.21
C ASP A 438 -15.53 5.23 6.64
N GLU A 439 -16.55 5.18 7.50
CA GLU A 439 -17.96 5.00 7.08
C GLU A 439 -18.88 6.19 7.43
N THR A 440 -18.43 7.20 8.17
CA THR A 440 -19.26 8.37 8.54
C THR A 440 -19.22 9.54 7.56
N SER A 441 -18.46 9.45 6.46
CA SER A 441 -18.32 10.58 5.50
C SER A 441 -19.55 10.83 4.61
N GLU A 442 -20.55 9.96 4.61
CA GLU A 442 -21.69 10.06 3.68
C GLU A 442 -22.70 11.15 4.08
N ILE A 443 -22.79 11.53 5.37
CA ILE A 443 -23.78 12.51 5.85
C ILE A 443 -23.32 13.96 5.60
N GLU A 444 -22.03 14.28 5.78
CA GLU A 444 -21.48 15.61 5.51
C GLU A 444 -21.46 15.97 4.01
N ASN A 445 -21.52 14.98 3.11
CA ASN A 445 -21.43 15.17 1.67
C ASN A 445 -22.70 15.72 0.99
N ASN A 446 -23.83 15.78 1.70
CA ASN A 446 -25.13 16.16 1.10
C ASN A 446 -25.49 17.66 1.19
N LEU A 447 -24.73 18.48 1.93
CA LEU A 447 -24.94 19.93 1.96
C LEU A 447 -24.37 20.60 0.69
N PRO A 448 -25.04 21.63 0.14
CA PRO A 448 -24.51 22.38 -1.00
C PRO A 448 -23.14 22.96 -0.64
N PRO A 449 -22.18 22.88 -1.57
CA PRO A 449 -20.82 23.33 -1.29
C PRO A 449 -20.78 24.84 -1.07
N ASN A 450 -20.18 25.25 0.04
CA ASN A 450 -19.98 26.65 0.35
C ASN A 450 -18.53 26.90 0.79
N ILE A 451 -18.15 28.18 0.82
CA ILE A 451 -16.81 28.61 1.19
C ILE A 451 -16.41 28.14 2.60
N ARG A 452 -17.37 28.08 3.55
CA ARG A 452 -17.10 27.63 4.92
C ARG A 452 -16.64 26.17 4.96
N LYS A 453 -17.30 25.30 4.21
CA LYS A 453 -16.93 23.88 4.09
C LYS A 453 -15.60 23.71 3.38
N LEU A 454 -15.38 24.43 2.28
CA LEU A 454 -14.11 24.43 1.56
C LEU A 454 -12.93 24.83 2.47
N LEU A 455 -13.10 25.89 3.26
CA LEU A 455 -12.09 26.40 4.19
C LEU A 455 -11.65 25.32 5.21
N LEU A 456 -12.60 24.64 5.85
CA LEU A 456 -12.29 23.55 6.80
C LEU A 456 -11.54 22.42 6.12
N MET A 457 -11.95 22.04 4.92
CA MET A 457 -11.30 20.95 4.19
C MET A 457 -9.87 21.32 3.82
N ILE A 458 -9.64 22.57 3.43
CA ILE A 458 -8.30 23.06 3.11
C ILE A 458 -7.42 23.07 4.36
N LEU A 459 -7.88 23.66 5.46
CA LEU A 459 -7.10 23.74 6.70
C LEU A 459 -6.85 22.36 7.33
N ARG A 460 -7.84 21.47 7.31
CA ARG A 460 -7.69 20.10 7.79
C ARG A 460 -6.65 19.32 6.98
N ASN A 461 -6.65 19.48 5.66
CA ASN A 461 -5.64 18.85 4.81
C ASN A 461 -4.26 19.48 5.04
N HIS A 462 -4.18 20.81 5.17
CA HIS A 462 -2.95 21.53 5.48
C HIS A 462 -2.30 20.99 6.77
N TYR A 463 -3.05 20.97 7.88
CA TYR A 463 -2.56 20.41 9.15
C TYR A 463 -2.12 18.94 9.04
N ARG A 464 -2.80 18.14 8.23
CA ARG A 464 -2.41 16.75 7.95
C ARG A 464 -1.03 16.66 7.26
N TYR A 465 -0.70 17.56 6.34
CA TYR A 465 0.63 17.63 5.72
C TYR A 465 1.73 18.10 6.68
N HIS A 466 1.36 18.78 7.76
CA HIS A 466 2.26 19.13 8.87
C HIS A 466 2.30 18.08 10.00
N ASN A 467 1.53 16.99 9.86
CA ASN A 467 1.35 15.95 10.87
C ASN A 467 0.92 16.52 12.24
N VAL A 468 0.01 17.49 12.22
CA VAL A 468 -0.64 18.09 13.40
C VAL A 468 -2.15 17.94 13.33
N ARG A 469 -2.80 17.94 14.50
CA ARG A 469 -4.26 17.88 14.66
C ARG A 469 -4.75 19.10 15.44
N PRO A 470 -5.83 19.77 15.00
CA PRO A 470 -6.35 20.94 15.71
C PRO A 470 -6.87 20.52 17.08
N GLY A 471 -6.38 21.19 18.13
CA GLY A 471 -6.94 21.10 19.48
C GLY A 471 -8.25 21.88 19.61
N GLU A 472 -8.86 21.83 20.79
CA GLU A 472 -10.16 22.48 21.05
C GLU A 472 -10.11 24.01 20.84
N SER A 473 -9.07 24.68 21.36
CA SER A 473 -8.94 26.14 21.22
C SER A 473 -8.81 26.59 19.76
N LEU A 474 -8.05 25.85 18.95
CA LEU A 474 -7.93 26.13 17.52
C LEU A 474 -9.25 25.83 16.80
N SER A 475 -9.93 24.74 17.14
CA SER A 475 -11.24 24.41 16.56
C SER A 475 -12.25 25.54 16.81
N ASN A 476 -12.26 26.14 18.00
CA ASN A 476 -13.12 27.29 18.30
C ASN A 476 -12.73 28.54 17.49
N ALA A 477 -11.44 28.88 17.42
CA ALA A 477 -10.98 30.01 16.59
C ALA A 477 -11.29 29.82 15.09
N LEU A 478 -11.24 28.58 14.60
CA LEU A 478 -11.63 28.24 13.23
C LEU A 478 -13.14 28.41 13.01
N LYS A 479 -13.99 28.01 13.96
CA LYS A 479 -15.43 28.26 13.90
C LYS A 479 -15.72 29.76 13.84
N ASP A 480 -15.08 30.56 14.69
CA ASP A 480 -15.24 32.02 14.69
C ASP A 480 -14.86 32.64 13.34
N PHE A 481 -13.76 32.17 12.74
CA PHE A 481 -13.35 32.61 11.40
C PHE A 481 -14.34 32.19 10.31
N GLN A 482 -14.92 31.00 10.39
CA GLN A 482 -15.95 30.56 9.43
C GLN A 482 -17.24 31.37 9.52
N GLU A 483 -17.63 31.77 10.72
CA GLU A 483 -18.81 32.58 10.95
C GLU A 483 -18.61 34.01 10.44
N ASN A 484 -17.38 34.54 10.59
CA ASN A 484 -16.99 35.91 10.30
C ASN A 484 -15.96 36.02 9.16
N ILE A 485 -16.20 35.34 8.03
CA ILE A 485 -15.32 35.40 6.85
C ILE A 485 -15.34 36.84 6.30
N PRO A 486 -14.18 37.53 6.21
CA PRO A 486 -14.13 38.87 5.62
C PRO A 486 -14.60 38.89 4.17
N GLU A 487 -15.36 39.91 3.79
CA GLU A 487 -15.77 40.12 2.40
C GLU A 487 -14.62 40.66 1.54
N ASP A 488 -13.74 41.46 2.14
CA ASP A 488 -12.57 42.01 1.47
C ASP A 488 -11.51 40.92 1.21
N PRO A 489 -11.05 40.73 -0.04
CA PRO A 489 -10.11 39.66 -0.41
C PRO A 489 -8.78 39.74 0.34
N TRP A 490 -8.29 40.95 0.60
CA TRP A 490 -7.04 41.17 1.30
C TRP A 490 -7.16 40.73 2.75
N GLN A 491 -8.18 41.23 3.46
CA GLN A 491 -8.48 40.81 4.82
C GLN A 491 -8.78 39.31 4.93
N PHE A 492 -9.44 38.72 3.93
CA PHE A 492 -9.71 37.29 3.89
C PHE A 492 -8.40 36.48 3.84
N LEU A 493 -7.50 36.79 2.90
CA LEU A 493 -6.22 36.09 2.79
C LEU A 493 -5.30 36.36 3.98
N ASP A 494 -5.30 37.58 4.54
CA ASP A 494 -4.56 37.91 5.76
C ASP A 494 -5.08 37.10 6.96
N THR A 495 -6.39 36.99 7.09
CA THR A 495 -7.00 36.20 8.17
C THR A 495 -6.71 34.72 7.98
N PHE A 496 -6.79 34.21 6.76
CA PHE A 496 -6.45 32.83 6.44
C PHE A 496 -4.97 32.51 6.72
N GLU A 497 -4.03 33.42 6.39
CA GLU A 497 -2.60 33.23 6.64
C GLU A 497 -2.30 33.04 8.14
N LYS A 498 -3.08 33.64 9.05
CA LYS A 498 -2.92 33.44 10.50
C LYS A 498 -3.07 31.98 10.93
N PHE A 499 -3.87 31.20 10.19
CA PHE A 499 -4.12 29.79 10.45
C PHE A 499 -3.16 28.83 9.72
N LEU A 500 -2.22 29.36 8.92
CA LEU A 500 -1.25 28.52 8.21
C LEU A 500 0.00 28.24 9.04
N VAL A 501 0.39 26.97 9.10
CA VAL A 501 1.67 26.49 9.61
C VAL A 501 2.75 26.70 8.55
N ARG A 502 3.86 27.33 8.91
CA ARG A 502 4.99 27.61 8.02
C ARG A 502 6.27 27.05 8.60
N GLY A 503 7.10 26.40 7.77
CA GLY A 503 8.44 25.96 8.15
C GLY A 503 8.53 24.87 9.23
N TYR A 504 7.39 24.36 9.74
CA TYR A 504 7.34 23.30 10.73
C TYR A 504 6.75 22.03 10.13
N LYS A 505 7.36 20.87 10.37
CA LYS A 505 6.82 19.55 10.02
C LYS A 505 7.12 18.60 11.17
N ALA A 506 6.08 18.08 11.82
CA ALA A 506 6.29 17.11 12.88
C ALA A 506 6.85 15.79 12.30
N PRO A 507 7.81 15.12 12.99
CA PRO A 507 8.38 13.88 12.50
C PRO A 507 7.31 12.80 12.34
N PHE A 508 7.39 12.03 11.26
CA PHE A 508 6.47 10.93 10.97
C PHE A 508 6.91 9.68 11.75
N GLY A 509 6.16 9.31 12.79
CA GLY A 509 6.46 8.13 13.64
C GLY A 509 5.43 7.01 13.49
N PRO A 510 5.78 5.75 13.79
CA PRO A 510 4.77 4.72 14.03
C PRO A 510 3.93 5.11 15.26
N PRO A 511 2.62 4.80 15.29
CA PRO A 511 1.81 4.95 16.50
C PRO A 511 2.50 4.24 17.69
N PRO A 512 2.53 4.84 18.90
CA PRO A 512 1.62 5.89 19.40
C PRO A 512 2.18 7.32 19.31
N LEU A 513 3.23 7.61 18.52
CA LEU A 513 3.64 8.99 18.22
C LEU A 513 2.56 9.65 17.34
N SER A 514 1.47 10.05 17.98
CA SER A 514 0.25 10.59 17.40
C SER A 514 0.54 11.96 16.80
N ALA A 515 -0.27 12.40 15.85
CA ALA A 515 -0.18 13.76 15.32
C ALA A 515 -0.14 14.74 16.50
N LYS A 516 0.81 15.70 16.50
CA LYS A 516 0.91 16.67 17.59
C LYS A 516 -0.31 17.58 17.58
N GLU A 517 -0.78 17.98 18.75
CA GLU A 517 -1.88 18.94 18.83
C GLU A 517 -1.37 20.36 18.57
N ILE A 518 -2.10 21.09 17.71
CA ILE A 518 -1.89 22.51 17.43
C ILE A 518 -3.04 23.30 18.06
N HIS A 519 -2.69 24.32 18.84
CA HIS A 519 -3.62 25.13 19.60
C HIS A 519 -3.58 26.59 19.12
N TRP A 520 -4.70 27.28 19.27
CA TRP A 520 -4.74 28.73 19.24
C TRP A 520 -4.51 29.23 20.66
N LEU A 521 -3.50 30.08 20.85
CA LEU A 521 -3.16 30.67 22.13
C LEU A 521 -3.49 32.16 22.08
N ASP A 522 -4.16 32.64 23.12
CA ASP A 522 -4.49 34.04 23.34
C ASP A 522 -4.12 34.40 24.78
N GLU A 523 -2.82 34.60 25.01
CA GLU A 523 -2.28 34.98 26.32
C GLU A 523 -1.52 36.31 26.20
N ALA A 524 -1.72 37.17 27.21
CA ALA A 524 -1.04 38.48 27.31
C ALA A 524 -1.20 39.39 26.07
N GLY A 525 -2.30 39.23 25.31
CA GLY A 525 -2.59 40.03 24.11
C GLY A 525 -1.82 39.59 22.86
N VAL A 526 -1.12 38.45 22.91
CA VAL A 526 -0.46 37.87 21.74
C VAL A 526 -1.25 36.63 21.30
N GLN A 527 -1.94 36.77 20.18
CA GLN A 527 -2.64 35.65 19.54
C GLN A 527 -1.71 34.90 18.59
N GLY A 528 -1.83 33.58 18.51
CA GLY A 528 -1.03 32.79 17.58
C GLY A 528 -1.27 31.29 17.61
N LEU A 529 -0.65 30.60 16.65
CA LEU A 529 -0.61 29.15 16.57
C LEU A 529 0.56 28.60 17.37
N VAL A 530 0.28 27.61 18.22
CA VAL A 530 1.31 26.90 19.01
C VAL A 530 1.18 25.39 18.84
N VAL A 531 2.31 24.71 18.67
CA VAL A 531 2.37 23.24 18.78
C VAL A 531 3.13 22.89 20.05
N LEU A 532 2.48 22.14 20.93
CA LEU A 532 3.06 21.74 22.21
C LEU A 532 3.58 20.29 22.15
N PRO A 533 4.65 19.96 22.88
CA PRO A 533 5.10 18.58 23.02
C PRO A 533 4.10 17.75 23.86
N GLU A 534 3.98 16.46 23.54
CA GLU A 534 3.20 15.50 24.34
C GLU A 534 4.05 15.13 25.57
N VAL A 535 3.97 15.88 26.67
CA VAL A 535 4.57 15.49 27.96
C VAL A 535 3.65 15.89 29.12
N ASP A 536 3.42 14.94 30.01
CA ASP A 536 2.69 15.08 31.27
C ASP A 536 3.15 16.31 32.09
N GLY A 537 2.29 17.33 32.13
CA GLY A 537 2.20 18.29 33.24
C GLY A 537 3.34 19.30 33.46
N ASN A 538 4.47 19.22 32.75
CA ASN A 538 5.54 20.22 32.84
C ASN A 538 5.76 20.90 31.48
N THR A 539 5.47 22.20 31.45
CA THR A 539 5.61 23.10 30.29
C THR A 539 7.07 23.14 29.82
N THR A 540 7.34 22.36 28.78
CA THR A 540 8.54 22.52 27.94
C THR A 540 8.24 23.52 26.82
N ALA A 541 9.27 24.17 26.29
CA ALA A 541 9.15 25.18 25.24
C ALA A 541 8.34 24.66 24.03
N PRO A 542 7.55 25.52 23.36
CA PRO A 542 6.72 25.12 22.24
C PRO A 542 7.57 24.58 21.08
N LEU A 543 7.10 23.50 20.43
CA LEU A 543 7.75 22.92 19.26
C LEU A 543 7.61 23.83 18.02
N TYR A 544 6.56 24.64 18.01
CA TYR A 544 6.28 25.63 16.98
C TYR A 544 5.49 26.78 17.59
N TRP A 545 5.80 28.00 17.17
CA TRP A 545 5.06 29.21 17.50
C TRP A 545 4.99 30.12 16.28
N LYS A 546 3.79 30.59 15.94
CA LYS A 546 3.57 31.65 14.95
C LYS A 546 2.57 32.64 15.50
N ALA A 547 3.00 33.88 15.74
CA ALA A 547 2.10 34.97 16.10
C ALA A 547 1.16 35.29 14.93
N ALA A 548 -0.10 35.56 15.25
CA ALA A 548 -1.13 36.01 14.29
C ALA A 548 -0.84 37.40 13.72
N SER A 549 -0.02 38.19 14.42
CA SER A 549 0.42 39.53 14.06
C SER A 549 1.90 39.55 13.66
N GLN A 550 2.33 38.69 12.75
CA GLN A 550 3.59 38.96 12.05
C GLN A 550 3.34 40.10 11.06
N ALA A 551 3.76 41.30 11.42
CA ALA A 551 4.00 42.36 10.46
C ALA A 551 4.93 41.79 9.38
N VAL A 552 4.46 41.74 8.14
CA VAL A 552 5.30 41.43 6.98
C VAL A 552 6.36 42.52 6.96
N VAL A 553 7.58 42.20 7.40
CA VAL A 553 8.74 43.01 7.10
C VAL A 553 9.01 42.75 5.63
N VAL A 554 8.53 43.69 4.81
CA VAL A 554 8.70 43.74 3.35
C VAL A 554 10.17 43.82 2.97
#